data_AF-A0A926XIW8-F1
#
_entry.id   AF-A0A926XIW8-F1
#
_cell.length_a   1.000
_cell.length_b   1.000
_cell.length_c   1.000
_cell.angle_alpha   90.00
_cell.angle_beta   90.00
_cell.angle_gamma   90.00
#
_symmetry.space_group_name_H-M   'P 1'
#
loop_
_entity.id
_entity.type
_entity.pdbx_description
1 polymer ?
#
loop_
_entity_poly.entity_id
_entity_poly.type
_entity_poly.pdbx_seq_one_letter_code
_entity_poly.pdbx_strand_id
1 'polypeptide(L)'
;MTGANAAPVIEQTASGKLASPLLFVQHPLSPVPANALNSEVVSAIAVALAKVGQYDRALQLIQRFRSEPWSAKALSSIAPTLIETGKIDRALQAIEGLESQQQQALAFAESASDLAEIGQPEQAIMFIDRAITLAGLSGKF
;
A
#
# COMPACT_ATOMS: atom_id res chain seq x y z
N MET A 1 14.47 55.54 17.64
CA MET A 1 14.05 56.01 16.31
C MET A 1 15.31 56.28 15.50
N THR A 2 15.32 55.81 14.24
CA THR A 2 16.28 56.17 13.15
C THR A 2 17.71 55.63 13.35
N GLY A 3 18.35 54.88 12.47
CA GLY A 3 18.11 54.47 11.08
C GLY A 3 19.45 54.04 10.47
N ALA A 4 19.39 53.48 9.26
CA ALA A 4 20.50 53.15 8.34
C ALA A 4 21.31 51.86 8.67
N ASN A 5 21.09 50.75 7.96
CA ASN A 5 21.45 50.48 6.56
C ASN A 5 22.97 50.24 6.39
N ALA A 6 23.37 48.96 6.44
CA ALA A 6 24.59 48.49 5.80
C ALA A 6 24.20 47.37 4.84
N ALA A 7 24.23 47.71 3.56
CA ALA A 7 24.08 46.80 2.43
C ALA A 7 25.39 46.01 2.22
N PRO A 8 25.47 45.08 1.24
CA PRO A 8 25.99 43.73 1.41
C PRO A 8 27.48 43.60 1.05
N VAL A 9 28.12 42.54 1.55
CA VAL A 9 29.38 42.03 0.98
C VAL A 9 29.11 40.62 0.48
N ILE A 10 28.83 40.55 -0.82
CA ILE A 10 28.96 39.38 -1.68
C ILE A 10 30.41 39.32 -2.17
N GLU A 11 30.82 38.11 -2.59
CA GLU A 11 32.07 37.74 -3.28
C GLU A 11 33.24 37.31 -2.38
N GLN A 12 34.00 36.24 -2.63
CA GLN A 12 34.11 35.31 -3.76
C GLN A 12 34.97 34.11 -3.29
N THR A 13 34.50 32.87 -3.45
CA THR A 13 35.02 31.83 -4.36
C THR A 13 36.42 31.25 -4.09
N ALA A 14 36.45 29.95 -3.74
CA ALA A 14 37.44 28.92 -4.12
C ALA A 14 37.06 27.64 -3.33
N SER A 15 36.95 26.42 -3.86
CA SER A 15 37.36 25.83 -5.12
C SER A 15 36.69 24.44 -5.23
N GLY A 16 36.25 24.05 -6.42
CA GLY A 16 36.33 22.65 -6.89
C GLY A 16 35.29 21.60 -6.45
N LYS A 17 34.33 21.34 -7.35
CA LYS A 17 33.81 20.00 -7.76
C LYS A 17 32.76 19.28 -6.89
N LEU A 18 31.50 19.66 -7.15
CA LEU A 18 30.29 18.83 -7.31
C LEU A 18 30.18 17.50 -6.52
N ALA A 19 29.57 17.57 -5.33
CA ALA A 19 28.99 16.41 -4.66
C ALA A 19 27.45 16.55 -4.58
N SER A 20 26.79 15.84 -5.50
CA SER A 20 25.45 15.22 -5.48
C SER A 20 24.23 15.92 -4.84
N PRO A 21 23.09 16.03 -5.57
CA PRO A 21 21.81 16.38 -4.99
C PRO A 21 21.17 15.12 -4.39
N LEU A 22 21.42 14.81 -3.11
CA LEU A 22 20.68 13.76 -2.40
C LEU A 22 20.35 14.20 -0.98
N LEU A 23 19.24 14.91 -0.84
CA LEU A 23 18.46 14.90 0.39
C LEU A 23 17.04 14.39 0.10
N PHE A 24 16.95 13.22 -0.55
CA PHE A 24 15.76 12.36 -0.44
C PHE A 24 15.98 11.42 0.75
N VAL A 25 16.04 11.99 1.95
CA VAL A 25 16.02 11.21 3.18
C VAL A 25 14.58 11.19 3.66
N GLN A 26 13.98 10.03 3.45
CA GLN A 26 12.85 9.45 4.17
C GLN A 26 12.42 10.27 5.41
N HIS A 27 11.41 11.13 5.25
CA HIS A 27 10.60 11.53 6.38
C HIS A 27 9.54 10.43 6.58
N PRO A 28 9.60 9.63 7.66
CA PRO A 28 8.44 8.81 8.02
C PRO A 28 7.26 9.76 8.22
N LEU A 29 6.13 9.47 7.57
CA LEU A 29 4.89 10.23 7.76
C LEU A 29 4.59 10.29 9.26
N SER A 30 4.68 11.48 9.85
CA SER A 30 4.38 11.74 11.26
C SER A 30 3.08 11.05 11.67
N PRO A 31 2.93 10.56 12.92
CA PRO A 31 1.67 10.02 13.41
C PRO A 31 0.58 11.08 13.31
N VAL A 32 -0.23 10.98 12.26
CA VAL A 32 -1.44 11.77 12.14
C VAL A 32 -2.39 11.25 13.21
N PRO A 33 -2.85 12.09 14.14
CA PRO A 33 -3.80 11.66 15.16
C PRO A 33 -5.05 11.09 14.48
N ALA A 34 -5.45 9.89 14.90
CA ALA A 34 -6.54 9.11 14.30
C ALA A 34 -7.89 9.86 14.25
N ASN A 35 -8.03 10.95 15.00
CA ASN A 35 -9.28 11.71 15.12
C ASN A 35 -9.44 12.84 14.07
N ALA A 36 -8.52 13.00 13.11
CA ALA A 36 -8.51 14.13 12.16
C ALA A 36 -8.53 13.73 10.67
N LEU A 37 -8.51 12.43 10.35
CA LEU A 37 -8.64 11.97 8.96
C LEU A 37 -10.02 11.36 8.77
N ASN A 38 -10.80 11.90 7.82
CA ASN A 38 -11.99 11.21 7.34
C ASN A 38 -11.53 9.84 6.81
N SER A 39 -12.01 8.76 7.42
CA SER A 39 -11.70 7.36 7.09
C SER A 39 -11.81 7.09 5.59
N GLU A 40 -12.79 7.72 4.93
CA GLU A 40 -12.98 7.65 3.48
C GLU A 40 -11.82 8.24 2.68
N VAL A 41 -11.24 9.35 3.16
CA VAL A 41 -10.11 10.02 2.49
C VAL A 41 -8.86 9.14 2.56
N VAL A 42 -8.59 8.50 3.69
CA VAL A 42 -7.42 7.61 3.84
C VAL A 42 -7.56 6.38 2.94
N SER A 43 -8.76 5.80 2.87
CA SER A 43 -9.09 4.72 1.95
C SER A 43 -8.85 5.12 0.48
N ALA A 44 -9.37 6.29 0.07
CA ALA A 44 -9.18 6.80 -1.28
C ALA A 44 -7.70 7.04 -1.61
N ILE A 45 -6.90 7.54 -0.66
CA ILE A 45 -5.45 7.72 -0.84
C ILE A 45 -4.76 6.37 -1.02
N ALA A 46 -5.08 5.37 -0.22
CA ALA A 46 -4.49 4.04 -0.34
C ALA A 46 -4.79 3.41 -1.72
N VAL A 47 -6.04 3.50 -2.18
CA VAL A 47 -6.44 3.01 -3.51
C VAL A 47 -5.74 3.80 -4.62
N ALA A 48 -5.65 5.13 -4.50
CA ALA A 48 -4.95 5.96 -5.47
C ALA A 48 -3.46 5.62 -5.55
N LEU A 49 -2.79 5.38 -4.41
CA LEU A 49 -1.40 4.93 -4.37
C LEU A 49 -1.22 3.61 -5.11
N ALA A 50 -2.09 2.63 -4.90
CA ALA A 50 -2.04 1.36 -5.61
C ALA A 50 -2.21 1.54 -7.14
N LYS A 51 -3.15 2.38 -7.57
CA LYS A 51 -3.38 2.66 -9.00
C LYS A 51 -2.18 3.30 -9.70
N VAL A 52 -1.36 4.08 -8.99
CA VAL A 52 -0.12 4.65 -9.53
C VAL A 52 1.12 3.77 -9.28
N GLY A 53 0.93 2.50 -8.91
CA GLY A 53 2.00 1.54 -8.72
C GLY A 53 2.74 1.62 -7.37
N GLN A 54 2.29 2.48 -6.44
CA GLN A 54 2.87 2.66 -5.12
C GLN A 54 2.31 1.66 -4.11
N TYR A 55 2.38 0.36 -4.44
CA TYR A 55 1.74 -0.73 -3.69
C TYR A 55 2.21 -0.83 -2.23
N ASP A 56 3.52 -0.74 -2.00
CA ASP A 56 4.11 -0.73 -0.67
C ASP A 56 3.50 0.35 0.23
N ARG A 57 3.39 1.56 -0.31
CA ARG A 57 2.87 2.71 0.42
C ARG A 57 1.37 2.56 0.68
N ALA A 58 0.63 2.02 -0.27
CA ALA A 58 -0.78 1.72 -0.09
C ALA A 58 -1.01 0.71 1.05
N LEU A 59 -0.29 -0.42 1.03
CA LEU A 59 -0.40 -1.46 2.05
C LEU A 59 0.04 -0.97 3.43
N GLN A 60 1.15 -0.24 3.52
CA GLN A 60 1.61 0.34 4.79
C GLN A 60 0.61 1.34 5.36
N LEU A 61 -0.01 2.17 4.51
CA LEU A 61 -1.03 3.10 4.95
C LEU A 61 -2.24 2.36 5.52
N ILE A 62 -2.72 1.32 4.86
CA ILE A 62 -3.85 0.52 5.35
C ILE A 62 -3.50 -0.19 6.66
N GLN A 63 -2.31 -0.80 6.75
CA GLN A 63 -1.85 -1.49 7.96
C GLN A 63 -1.79 -0.56 9.18
N ARG A 64 -1.42 0.72 8.98
CA ARG A 64 -1.40 1.73 10.06
C ARG A 64 -2.78 1.96 10.68
N PHE A 65 -3.84 1.75 9.90
CA PHE A 65 -5.23 1.96 10.30
C PHE A 65 -6.03 0.66 10.21
N ARG A 66 -5.39 -0.48 10.50
CA ARG A 66 -6.02 -1.80 10.34
C ARG A 66 -7.33 -1.95 11.13
N SER A 67 -7.44 -1.32 12.29
CA SER A 67 -8.63 -1.32 13.15
C SER A 67 -9.81 -0.52 12.60
N GLU A 68 -9.62 0.22 11.51
CA GLU A 68 -10.68 1.03 10.93
C GLU A 68 -11.58 0.19 10.00
N PRO A 69 -12.91 0.36 10.03
CA PRO A 69 -13.84 -0.43 9.21
C PRO A 69 -13.58 -0.36 7.70
N TRP A 70 -12.98 0.72 7.22
CA TRP A 70 -12.68 0.91 5.80
C TRP A 70 -11.46 0.11 5.33
N SER A 71 -10.60 -0.36 6.25
CA SER A 71 -9.33 -1.02 5.93
C SER A 71 -9.56 -2.27 5.09
N ALA A 72 -10.53 -3.10 5.48
CA ALA A 72 -10.92 -4.31 4.76
C ALA A 72 -11.35 -4.00 3.32
N LYS A 73 -12.20 -2.98 3.14
CA LYS A 73 -12.66 -2.55 1.81
C LYS A 73 -11.48 -2.08 0.94
N ALA A 74 -10.53 -1.35 1.50
CA ALA A 74 -9.34 -0.90 0.77
C ALA A 74 -8.45 -2.08 0.35
N LEU A 75 -8.23 -3.05 1.24
CA LEU A 75 -7.47 -4.27 0.91
C LEU A 75 -8.12 -5.07 -0.21
N SER A 76 -9.44 -5.33 -0.12
CA SER A 76 -10.19 -6.01 -1.18
C SER A 76 -10.16 -5.25 -2.50
N SER A 77 -10.14 -3.91 -2.47
CA SER A 77 -10.09 -3.11 -3.70
C SER A 77 -8.72 -3.12 -4.38
N ILE A 78 -7.64 -3.38 -3.62
CA ILE A 78 -6.26 -3.31 -4.13
C ILE A 78 -5.77 -4.70 -4.57
N ALA A 79 -6.27 -5.79 -3.98
CA ALA A 79 -5.84 -7.15 -4.32
C ALA A 79 -5.97 -7.47 -5.83
N PRO A 80 -7.09 -7.17 -6.52
CA PRO A 80 -7.20 -7.42 -7.97
C PRO A 80 -6.18 -6.63 -8.78
N THR A 81 -5.98 -5.34 -8.47
CA THR A 81 -4.97 -4.51 -9.14
C THR A 81 -3.54 -5.06 -8.96
N LEU A 82 -3.26 -5.65 -7.80
CA LEU A 82 -1.96 -6.30 -7.56
C LEU A 82 -1.81 -7.57 -8.40
N ILE A 83 -2.88 -8.35 -8.59
CA ILE A 83 -2.89 -9.55 -9.43
C ILE A 83 -2.68 -9.19 -10.90
N GLU A 84 -3.46 -8.25 -11.43
CA GLU A 84 -3.36 -7.77 -12.81
C GLU A 84 -1.96 -7.24 -13.16
N THR A 85 -1.24 -6.72 -12.17
CA THR A 85 0.12 -6.19 -12.33
C THR A 85 1.21 -7.19 -11.95
N GLY A 86 0.85 -8.46 -11.73
CA GLY A 86 1.75 -9.57 -11.43
C GLY A 86 2.41 -9.50 -10.04
N LYS A 87 1.90 -8.67 -9.12
CA LYS A 87 2.41 -8.50 -7.75
C LYS A 87 1.74 -9.49 -6.79
N ILE A 88 1.85 -10.78 -7.10
CA ILE A 88 1.10 -11.85 -6.41
C ILE A 88 1.41 -11.90 -4.91
N ASP A 89 2.68 -11.76 -4.49
CA ASP A 89 3.05 -11.73 -3.06
C ASP A 89 2.36 -10.59 -2.30
N ARG A 90 2.11 -9.46 -2.97
CA ARG A 90 1.44 -8.31 -2.36
C ARG A 90 -0.06 -8.50 -2.35
N ALA A 91 -0.63 -9.14 -3.37
CA ALA A 91 -2.04 -9.53 -3.36
C ALA A 91 -2.30 -10.49 -2.19
N LEU A 92 -1.41 -11.46 -1.97
CA LEU A 92 -1.45 -12.35 -0.81
C LEU A 92 -1.45 -11.56 0.50
N GLN A 93 -0.49 -10.65 0.67
CA GLN A 93 -0.43 -9.79 1.86
C GLN A 93 -1.71 -8.95 2.05
N ALA A 94 -2.28 -8.44 0.97
CA ALA A 94 -3.52 -7.66 1.02
C ALA A 94 -4.68 -8.51 1.52
N ILE A 95 -4.85 -9.71 0.96
CA ILE A 95 -5.93 -10.64 1.33
C ILE A 95 -5.74 -11.12 2.78
N GLU A 96 -4.54 -11.53 3.18
CA GLU A 96 -4.24 -11.93 4.57
C GLU A 96 -4.39 -10.79 5.59
N GLY A 97 -4.38 -9.54 5.10
CA GLY A 97 -4.66 -8.36 5.90
C GLY A 97 -6.12 -8.25 6.36
N LEU A 98 -7.07 -8.89 5.65
CA LEU A 98 -8.49 -8.91 5.98
C LEU A 98 -8.73 -9.54 7.36
N GLU A 99 -9.72 -9.06 8.10
CA GLU A 99 -9.89 -9.39 9.52
C GLU A 99 -10.48 -10.79 9.75
N SER A 100 -11.44 -11.20 8.93
CA SER A 100 -12.11 -12.50 9.11
C SER A 100 -11.63 -13.54 8.10
N GLN A 101 -11.50 -14.78 8.56
CA GLN A 101 -11.16 -15.91 7.69
C GLN A 101 -12.18 -16.10 6.56
N GLN A 102 -13.46 -15.75 6.81
CA GLN A 102 -14.50 -15.79 5.78
C GLN A 102 -14.24 -14.76 4.67
N GLN A 103 -13.87 -13.53 5.02
CA GLN A 103 -13.50 -12.50 4.05
C GLN A 103 -12.25 -12.90 3.28
N GLN A 104 -11.24 -13.44 3.97
CA GLN A 104 -10.03 -13.96 3.34
C GLN A 104 -10.36 -15.08 2.36
N ALA A 105 -11.16 -16.07 2.76
CA ALA A 105 -11.54 -17.20 1.92
C ALA A 105 -12.25 -16.75 0.64
N LEU A 106 -13.20 -15.81 0.75
CA LEU A 106 -13.90 -15.25 -0.40
C LEU A 106 -12.93 -14.50 -1.32
N ALA A 107 -12.09 -13.62 -0.78
CA ALA A 107 -11.14 -12.86 -1.56
C ALA A 107 -10.11 -13.75 -2.26
N PHE A 108 -9.63 -14.81 -1.61
CA PHE A 108 -8.78 -15.82 -2.25
C PHE A 108 -9.49 -16.54 -3.39
N ALA A 109 -10.76 -16.93 -3.22
CA ALA A 109 -11.54 -17.60 -4.26
C ALA A 109 -11.81 -16.68 -5.48
N GLU A 110 -12.17 -15.41 -5.24
CA GLU A 110 -12.35 -14.41 -6.30
C GLU A 110 -11.03 -14.17 -7.04
N SER A 111 -9.95 -13.92 -6.30
CA SER A 111 -8.62 -13.69 -6.85
C SER A 111 -8.05 -14.89 -7.62
N ALA A 112 -8.44 -16.12 -7.26
CA ALA A 112 -8.07 -17.31 -8.03
C ALA A 112 -8.70 -17.32 -9.42
N SER A 113 -9.92 -16.79 -9.56
CA SER A 113 -10.56 -16.61 -10.87
C SER A 113 -9.77 -15.60 -11.71
N ASP A 114 -9.43 -14.44 -11.13
CA ASP A 114 -8.63 -13.41 -11.80
C ASP A 114 -7.27 -13.97 -12.27
N LEU A 115 -6.59 -14.74 -11.40
CA LEU A 115 -5.32 -15.40 -11.72
C LEU A 115 -5.45 -16.38 -12.88
N ALA A 116 -6.51 -17.18 -12.92
CA ALA A 116 -6.77 -18.11 -14.01
C ALA A 116 -7.02 -17.37 -15.34
N GLU A 117 -7.77 -16.27 -15.30
CA GLU A 117 -8.06 -15.44 -16.48
C GLU A 117 -6.80 -14.78 -17.07
N ILE A 118 -5.85 -14.38 -16.23
CA ILE A 118 -4.56 -13.82 -16.69
C ILE A 118 -3.50 -14.90 -16.99
N GLY A 119 -3.87 -16.17 -17.02
CA GLY A 119 -2.98 -17.27 -17.39
C GLY A 119 -1.96 -17.66 -16.32
N GLN A 120 -2.31 -17.52 -15.04
CA GLN A 120 -1.50 -17.93 -13.88
C GLN A 120 -2.16 -19.08 -13.10
N PRO A 121 -2.27 -20.29 -13.70
CA PRO A 121 -3.01 -21.40 -13.09
C PRO A 121 -2.35 -21.95 -11.83
N GLU A 122 -1.01 -21.94 -11.72
CA GLU A 122 -0.33 -22.43 -10.51
C GLU A 122 -0.65 -21.55 -9.29
N GLN A 123 -0.64 -20.23 -9.47
CA GLN A 123 -1.00 -19.28 -8.42
C GLN A 123 -2.51 -19.35 -8.10
N ALA A 124 -3.36 -19.56 -9.12
CA ALA A 124 -4.79 -19.75 -8.92
C ALA A 124 -5.08 -20.97 -8.02
N ILE A 125 -4.42 -22.10 -8.26
CA ILE A 125 -4.54 -23.31 -7.44
C ILE A 125 -4.11 -23.03 -5.99
N MET A 126 -2.97 -22.35 -5.80
CA MET A 126 -2.52 -21.96 -4.47
C MET A 126 -3.56 -21.11 -3.73
N PHE A 127 -4.22 -20.18 -4.41
CA PHE A 127 -5.26 -19.35 -3.83
C PHE A 127 -6.52 -20.17 -3.50
N ILE A 128 -6.90 -21.13 -4.35
CA ILE A 128 -8.00 -22.07 -4.09
C ILE A 128 -7.73 -22.89 -2.83
N ASP A 129 -6.54 -23.47 -2.68
CA ASP A 129 -6.17 -24.27 -1.51
C ASP A 129 -6.27 -23.44 -0.22
N ARG A 130 -5.86 -22.18 -0.29
CA ARG A 130 -5.97 -21.25 0.83
C ARG A 130 -7.42 -20.94 1.17
N ALA A 131 -8.27 -20.71 0.16
CA ALA A 131 -9.70 -20.49 0.34
C ALA A 131 -10.39 -21.71 0.98
N ILE A 132 -10.11 -22.92 0.49
CA ILE A 132 -10.65 -24.19 1.04
C ILE A 132 -10.25 -24.36 2.51
N THR A 133 -8.98 -24.10 2.83
CA THR A 133 -8.47 -24.19 4.20
C THR A 133 -9.18 -23.21 5.12
N LEU A 134 -9.30 -21.95 4.72
CA LEU A 134 -9.93 -20.89 5.52
C LEU A 134 -11.45 -21.07 5.67
N ALA A 135 -12.10 -21.68 4.68
CA ALA A 135 -13.52 -22.04 4.73
C ALA A 135 -13.79 -23.33 5.53
N GLY A 136 -12.74 -24.03 6.03
CA GLY A 136 -12.88 -25.29 6.74
C GLY A 136 -13.41 -26.44 5.88
N LEU A 137 -13.10 -26.42 4.58
CA LEU A 137 -13.56 -27.41 3.60
C LEU A 137 -12.54 -28.52 3.31
N SER A 138 -11.35 -28.47 3.93
CA SER A 138 -10.19 -29.35 3.68
C SER A 138 -10.34 -30.84 4.07
N GLY A 139 -11.56 -31.32 4.29
CA GLY A 139 -11.87 -32.73 4.57
C GLY A 139 -13.20 -33.20 3.96
N LYS A 140 -13.74 -32.45 2.99
CA LYS A 140 -15.05 -32.72 2.38
C LYS A 140 -14.96 -33.33 0.97
N PHE A 141 -13.75 -33.57 0.47
CA PHE A 141 -13.43 -34.13 -0.85
C PHE A 141 -12.15 -34.95 -0.71
#